data_AF-A0A8T5GWB1-F1
#
_entry.id   AF-A0A8T5GWB1-F1
#
_cell.length_a   1.000
_cell.length_b   1.000
_cell.length_c   1.000
_cell.angle_alpha   90.00
_cell.angle_beta   90.00
_cell.angle_gamma   90.00
#
_symmetry.space_group_name_H-M   'P 1'
#
loop_
_entity.id
_entity.type
_entity.pdbx_description
1 polymer ?
#
loop_
_entity_poly.entity_id
_entity_poly.type
_entity_poly.pdbx_seq_one_letter_code
_entity_poly.pdbx_strand_id
1 'polypeptide(L)'
;AFQAYGDYQLHSAEDLSEEEINTLLQTPNSQAGDGDEVTVEQYQAFHDDARESGGYLVRAVGLGIGVSLMFIGSILLFQLKPLGAWLNVSGAVTGLGSGIIGSWLVGGAATANLAGPLLLTYEILMYFCGVCMFTCIGLAALPLLNARARLALYPNPEVVLVADQEE
;
A
#
# COMPACT_ATOMS: atom_id res chain seq x y z
N ALA A 1 1.57 6.82 5.83
CA ALA A 1 2.81 7.56 6.15
C ALA A 1 3.83 6.66 6.84
N PHE A 2 3.47 6.02 7.96
CA PHE A 2 4.38 5.14 8.71
C PHE A 2 5.02 4.02 7.87
N GLN A 3 4.23 3.23 7.14
CA GLN A 3 4.77 2.16 6.29
C GLN A 3 5.71 2.67 5.19
N ALA A 4 5.35 3.79 4.53
CA ALA A 4 6.17 4.39 3.48
C ALA A 4 7.55 4.82 4.02
N TYR A 5 7.58 5.37 5.24
CA TYR A 5 8.82 5.75 5.90
C TYR A 5 9.63 4.53 6.39
N GLY A 6 8.97 3.49 6.89
CA GLY A 6 9.62 2.22 7.23
C GLY A 6 10.29 1.58 6.01
N ASP A 7 9.57 1.48 4.89
CA ASP A 7 10.09 0.93 3.64
C ASP A 7 11.25 1.80 3.10
N TYR A 8 11.18 3.12 3.25
CA TYR A 8 12.30 4.00 2.86
C TYR A 8 13.55 3.75 3.72
N GLN A 9 13.40 3.59 5.03
CA GLN A 9 14.53 3.29 5.93
C GLN A 9 15.16 1.94 5.58
N LEU A 10 14.34 0.90 5.37
CA LEU A 10 14.81 -0.42 4.94
C LEU A 10 15.55 -0.35 3.60
N HIS A 11 15.03 0.41 2.64
CA HIS A 11 15.74 0.60 1.37
C HIS A 11 17.08 1.34 1.53
N SER A 12 17.15 2.28 2.48
CA SER A 12 18.33 3.11 2.73
C SER A 12 19.40 2.41 3.58
N ALA A 13 19.04 1.34 4.30
CA ALA A 13 19.95 0.54 5.09
C ALA A 13 20.60 -0.53 4.21
N GLU A 14 21.91 -0.45 3.99
CA GLU A 14 22.65 -1.51 3.30
C GLU A 14 22.62 -2.80 4.12
N ASP A 15 23.03 -2.72 5.39
CA ASP A 15 22.96 -3.84 6.34
C ASP A 15 22.16 -3.46 7.58
N LEU A 16 21.53 -4.47 8.18
CA LEU A 16 20.92 -4.36 9.50
C LEU A 16 21.89 -4.92 10.54
N SER A 17 21.92 -4.34 11.74
CA SER A 17 22.80 -4.87 12.78
C SER A 17 22.31 -6.23 13.28
N GLU A 18 23.24 -7.11 13.67
CA GLU A 18 22.88 -8.42 14.22
C GLU A 18 21.96 -8.31 15.44
N GLU A 19 22.13 -7.28 16.27
CA GLU A 19 21.29 -7.04 17.45
C GLU A 19 19.84 -6.70 17.04
N GLU A 20 19.67 -5.86 16.01
CA GLU A 20 18.35 -5.54 15.45
C GLU A 20 17.69 -6.78 14.86
N ILE A 21 18.43 -7.56 14.07
CA ILE A 21 17.91 -8.78 13.45
C ILE A 21 17.53 -9.81 14.52
N ASN A 22 18.39 -10.04 15.52
CA ASN A 22 18.08 -10.95 16.62
C ASN A 22 16.82 -10.53 17.39
N THR A 23 16.63 -9.22 17.58
CA THR A 23 15.42 -8.68 18.20
C THR A 23 14.18 -8.95 17.34
N LEU A 24 14.28 -8.75 16.02
CA LEU A 24 13.20 -9.01 15.07
C LEU A 24 12.85 -10.50 14.98
N LEU A 25 13.85 -11.37 15.08
CA LEU A 25 13.71 -12.83 14.97
C LEU A 25 13.27 -13.50 16.27
N GLN A 26 13.42 -12.85 17.43
CA GLN A 26 13.09 -13.44 18.73
C GLN A 26 11.66 -14.00 18.78
N THR A 27 10.68 -13.19 18.37
CA THR A 27 9.26 -13.59 18.43
C THR A 27 8.92 -14.64 17.35
N PRO A 28 9.27 -14.46 16.07
CA PRO A 28 9.04 -15.46 15.04
C PRO A 28 9.70 -16.82 15.32
N ASN A 29 10.98 -16.84 15.73
CA ASN A 29 11.71 -18.08 15.99
C ASN A 29 11.19 -18.80 17.23
N SER A 30 10.72 -18.09 18.27
CA SER A 30 10.08 -18.73 19.42
C SER A 30 8.76 -19.47 19.10
N GLN A 31 8.20 -19.22 17.92
CA GLN A 31 6.97 -19.83 17.42
C GLN A 31 7.24 -20.79 16.24
N ALA A 32 8.50 -20.92 15.81
CA ALA A 32 8.88 -21.80 14.72
C ALA A 32 8.88 -23.26 15.17
N GLY A 33 8.57 -24.18 14.24
CA GLY A 33 8.78 -25.61 14.44
C GLY A 33 10.24 -26.00 14.22
N ASP A 34 10.60 -27.25 14.58
CA ASP A 34 11.94 -27.78 14.33
C ASP A 34 12.31 -27.64 12.84
N GLY A 35 13.37 -26.88 12.56
CA GLY A 35 13.90 -26.67 11.20
C GLY A 35 13.37 -25.43 10.46
N ASP A 36 12.44 -24.67 11.05
CA ASP A 36 11.88 -23.44 10.47
C ASP A 36 12.46 -22.16 11.09
N GLU A 37 13.44 -22.28 11.98
CA GLU A 37 14.14 -21.15 12.57
C GLU A 37 14.93 -20.39 11.51
N VAL A 38 14.74 -19.07 11.47
CA VAL A 38 15.48 -18.19 10.56
C VAL A 38 16.73 -17.69 11.27
N THR A 39 17.88 -17.86 10.64
CA THR A 39 19.18 -17.34 11.11
C THR A 39 19.34 -15.85 10.77
N VAL A 40 20.29 -15.19 11.44
CA VAL A 40 20.61 -13.78 11.16
C VAL A 40 21.06 -13.62 9.71
N GLU A 41 21.87 -14.55 9.22
CA GLU A 41 22.39 -14.56 7.86
C GLU A 41 21.27 -14.73 6.81
N GLN A 42 20.29 -15.60 7.09
CA GLN A 42 19.12 -15.77 6.21
C GLN A 42 18.25 -14.51 6.18
N TYR A 43 18.07 -13.84 7.32
CA TYR A 43 17.30 -12.59 7.36
C TYR A 43 18.04 -11.46 6.65
N GLN A 44 19.36 -11.39 6.79
CA GLN A 44 20.18 -10.41 6.09
C GLN A 44 20.13 -10.64 4.57
N ALA A 45 20.25 -11.89 4.11
CA ALA A 45 20.09 -12.23 2.69
C ALA A 45 18.70 -11.86 2.14
N PHE A 46 17.64 -12.10 2.93
CA PHE A 46 16.30 -11.61 2.62
C PHE A 46 16.25 -10.08 2.46
N HIS A 47 16.83 -9.35 3.40
CA HIS A 47 16.84 -7.88 3.40
C HIS A 47 17.56 -7.34 2.17
N ASP A 48 18.72 -7.91 1.82
CA ASP A 48 19.49 -7.53 0.66
C ASP A 48 18.74 -7.81 -0.65
N ASP A 49 18.17 -9.00 -0.82
CA ASP A 49 17.37 -9.34 -2.00
C ASP A 49 16.12 -8.45 -2.12
N ALA A 50 15.46 -8.15 -1.00
CA ALA A 50 14.30 -7.26 -0.96
C ALA A 50 14.65 -5.81 -1.29
N ARG A 51 15.85 -5.35 -0.92
CA ARG A 51 16.39 -4.03 -1.24
C ARG A 51 16.81 -3.94 -2.69
N GLU A 52 17.57 -4.91 -3.19
CA GLU A 52 18.09 -4.95 -4.56
C GLU A 52 16.96 -5.10 -5.59
N SER A 53 15.93 -5.89 -5.29
CA SER A 53 14.73 -5.97 -6.13
C SER A 53 13.98 -4.64 -6.26
N GLY A 54 14.30 -3.64 -5.42
CA GLY A 54 13.64 -2.34 -5.40
C GLY A 54 12.26 -2.37 -4.75
N GLY A 55 11.84 -3.50 -4.17
CA GLY A 55 10.51 -3.67 -3.60
C GLY A 55 10.19 -2.66 -2.49
N TYR A 56 11.13 -2.42 -1.59
CA TYR A 56 11.01 -1.38 -0.55
C TYR A 56 10.84 0.03 -1.15
N LEU A 57 11.64 0.38 -2.15
CA LEU A 57 11.57 1.71 -2.77
C LEU A 57 10.24 1.94 -3.49
N VAL A 58 9.77 0.96 -4.25
CA VAL A 58 8.47 1.04 -4.96
C VAL A 58 7.33 1.27 -3.97
N ARG A 59 7.32 0.52 -2.85
CA ARG A 59 6.32 0.72 -1.79
C ARG A 59 6.46 2.09 -1.14
N ALA A 60 7.67 2.50 -0.77
CA ALA A 60 7.93 3.77 -0.11
C ALA A 60 7.43 4.95 -0.94
N VAL A 61 7.84 5.04 -2.20
CA VAL A 61 7.50 6.13 -3.10
C VAL A 61 6.00 6.13 -3.41
N GLY A 62 5.44 4.97 -3.78
CA GLY A 62 4.05 4.90 -4.19
C GLY A 62 3.06 5.14 -3.04
N LEU A 63 3.34 4.60 -1.84
CA LEU A 63 2.55 4.90 -0.64
C LEU A 63 2.75 6.36 -0.19
N GLY A 64 3.96 6.91 -0.34
CA GLY A 64 4.25 8.31 -0.08
C GLY A 64 3.40 9.24 -0.95
N ILE A 65 3.47 9.05 -2.27
CA ILE A 65 2.65 9.80 -3.25
C ILE A 65 1.16 9.61 -2.98
N GLY A 66 0.72 8.37 -2.74
CA GLY A 66 -0.68 8.06 -2.46
C GLY A 66 -1.21 8.85 -1.25
N VAL A 67 -0.47 8.85 -0.15
CA VAL A 67 -0.84 9.60 1.07
C VAL A 67 -0.86 11.11 0.80
N SER A 68 0.12 11.66 0.07
CA SER A 68 0.14 13.08 -0.27
C SER A 68 -1.07 13.50 -1.11
N LEU A 69 -1.42 12.69 -2.13
CA LEU A 69 -2.59 12.92 -2.97
C LEU A 69 -3.90 12.86 -2.16
N MET A 70 -4.05 11.86 -1.29
CA MET A 70 -5.24 11.72 -0.45
C MET A 70 -5.36 12.84 0.58
N PHE A 71 -4.24 13.32 1.14
CA PHE A 71 -4.24 14.43 2.09
C PHE A 71 -4.71 15.73 1.42
N ILE A 72 -4.12 16.09 0.28
CA ILE A 72 -4.52 17.27 -0.51
C ILE A 72 -5.96 17.11 -1.02
N GLY A 73 -6.29 15.92 -1.53
CA GLY A 73 -7.61 15.58 -2.02
C GLY A 73 -8.69 15.73 -0.95
N SER A 74 -8.40 15.30 0.28
CA SER A 74 -9.33 15.42 1.42
C SER A 74 -9.63 16.89 1.75
N ILE A 75 -8.60 17.76 1.79
CA ILE A 75 -8.79 19.20 2.00
C ILE A 75 -9.70 19.81 0.92
N LEU A 76 -9.45 19.47 -0.36
CA LEU A 76 -10.24 19.96 -1.47
C LEU A 76 -11.67 19.39 -1.46
N LEU A 77 -11.84 18.15 -1.02
CA LEU A 77 -13.14 17.51 -0.89
C LEU A 77 -13.99 18.17 0.19
N PHE A 78 -13.40 18.59 1.31
CA PHE A 78 -14.07 19.42 2.32
C PHE A 78 -14.53 20.77 1.78
N GLN A 79 -13.83 21.32 0.78
CA GLN A 79 -14.23 22.53 0.06
C GLN A 79 -15.24 22.26 -1.06
N LEU A 80 -15.79 21.02 -1.15
CA LEU A 80 -16.69 20.56 -2.20
C LEU A 80 -16.12 20.71 -3.61
N LYS A 81 -14.79 20.68 -3.75
CA LYS A 81 -14.14 20.73 -5.07
C LYS A 81 -14.08 19.32 -5.64
N PRO A 82 -14.57 19.09 -6.87
CA PRO A 82 -14.59 17.77 -7.49
C PRO A 82 -13.19 17.16 -7.66
N LEU A 83 -12.17 18.01 -7.83
CA LEU A 83 -10.77 17.59 -7.86
C LEU A 83 -10.35 16.84 -6.60
N GLY A 84 -10.93 17.16 -5.43
CA GLY A 84 -10.63 16.48 -4.18
C GLY A 84 -11.05 15.01 -4.18
N ALA A 85 -12.22 14.70 -4.75
CA ALA A 85 -12.68 13.32 -4.90
C ALA A 85 -11.76 12.52 -5.84
N TRP A 86 -11.40 13.10 -6.99
CA TRP A 86 -10.50 12.47 -7.94
C TRP A 86 -9.10 12.23 -7.36
N LEU A 87 -8.52 13.20 -6.64
CA LEU A 87 -7.22 13.05 -5.99
C LEU A 87 -7.21 11.93 -4.96
N ASN A 88 -8.29 11.76 -4.19
CA ASN A 88 -8.40 10.65 -3.24
C ASN A 88 -8.44 9.30 -3.95
N VAL A 89 -9.21 9.17 -5.03
CA VAL A 89 -9.26 7.94 -5.84
C VAL A 89 -7.90 7.65 -6.47
N SER A 90 -7.27 8.65 -7.10
CA SER A 90 -5.94 8.51 -7.70
C SER A 90 -4.88 8.13 -6.68
N GLY A 91 -4.89 8.74 -5.50
CA GLY A 91 -3.97 8.41 -4.42
C GLY A 91 -4.14 6.98 -3.91
N ALA A 92 -5.39 6.54 -3.73
CA ALA A 92 -5.69 5.18 -3.29
C ALA A 92 -5.32 4.13 -4.34
N VAL A 93 -5.58 4.39 -5.63
CA VAL A 93 -5.16 3.52 -6.74
C VAL A 93 -3.64 3.44 -6.85
N THR A 94 -2.94 4.58 -6.73
CA THR A 94 -1.48 4.63 -6.77
C THR A 94 -0.89 3.80 -5.63
N GLY A 95 -1.37 4.00 -4.40
CA GLY A 95 -0.91 3.24 -3.24
C GLY A 95 -1.20 1.74 -3.34
N LEU A 96 -2.35 1.35 -3.89
CA LEU A 96 -2.68 -0.06 -4.14
C LEU A 96 -1.73 -0.67 -5.18
N GLY A 97 -1.56 0.00 -6.32
CA GLY A 97 -0.72 -0.49 -7.41
C GLY A 97 0.74 -0.66 -6.98
N SER A 98 1.32 0.37 -6.36
CA SER A 98 2.68 0.28 -5.82
C SER A 98 2.80 -0.73 -4.69
N GLY A 99 1.77 -0.84 -3.85
CA GLY A 99 1.73 -1.80 -2.74
C GLY A 99 1.76 -3.24 -3.24
N ILE A 100 0.96 -3.58 -4.27
CA ILE A 100 0.95 -4.90 -4.89
C ILE A 100 2.31 -5.20 -5.53
N ILE A 101 2.81 -4.30 -6.37
CA ILE A 101 4.06 -4.51 -7.12
C ILE A 101 5.24 -4.69 -6.16
N GLY A 102 5.43 -3.75 -5.22
CA GLY A 102 6.57 -3.84 -4.32
C GLY A 102 6.43 -4.96 -3.28
N SER A 103 5.21 -5.33 -2.86
CA SER A 103 5.02 -6.50 -2.00
C SER A 103 5.25 -7.82 -2.74
N TRP A 104 4.99 -7.88 -4.05
CA TRP A 104 5.34 -9.03 -4.85
C TRP A 104 6.86 -9.20 -4.97
N LEU A 105 7.60 -8.10 -5.14
CA LEU A 105 9.07 -8.10 -5.16
C LEU A 105 9.68 -8.54 -3.82
N VAL A 106 9.23 -7.93 -2.71
CA VAL A 106 9.67 -8.33 -1.36
C VAL A 106 9.23 -9.76 -1.04
N GLY A 107 8.05 -10.18 -1.49
CA GLY A 107 7.54 -11.54 -1.32
C GLY A 107 8.42 -12.58 -2.01
N GLY A 108 8.95 -12.28 -3.20
CA GLY A 108 9.93 -13.13 -3.88
C GLY A 108 11.18 -13.36 -3.03
N ALA A 109 11.76 -12.29 -2.49
CA ALA A 109 12.91 -12.37 -1.57
C ALA A 109 12.59 -13.16 -0.30
N ALA A 110 11.38 -12.97 0.26
CA ALA A 110 10.91 -13.71 1.43
C ALA A 110 10.80 -15.21 1.15
N THR A 111 10.20 -15.61 0.03
CA THR A 111 10.07 -17.04 -0.34
C THR A 111 11.39 -17.72 -0.64
N ALA A 112 12.43 -16.96 -1.00
CA ALA A 112 13.76 -17.50 -1.29
C ALA A 112 14.60 -17.74 -0.04
N ASN A 113 14.42 -16.91 1.00
CA ASN A 113 15.34 -16.85 2.14
C ASN A 113 14.70 -17.13 3.51
N LEU A 114 13.38 -17.00 3.64
CA LEU A 114 12.66 -17.14 4.90
C LEU A 114 11.79 -18.40 4.93
N ALA A 115 11.56 -18.92 6.14
CA ALA A 115 10.70 -20.06 6.39
C ALA A 115 9.75 -19.80 7.57
N GLY A 116 8.82 -20.73 7.78
CA GLY A 116 8.00 -20.77 8.98
C GLY A 116 7.07 -19.55 9.19
N PRO A 117 6.86 -19.15 10.47
CA PRO A 117 5.94 -18.07 10.84
C PRO A 117 6.29 -16.71 10.23
N LEU A 118 7.57 -16.46 9.95
CA LEU A 118 8.03 -15.18 9.42
C LEU A 118 7.59 -14.98 7.97
N LEU A 119 7.72 -16.02 7.13
CA LEU A 119 7.23 -16.01 5.75
C LEU A 119 5.70 -15.79 5.72
N LEU A 120 4.97 -16.54 6.55
CA LEU A 120 3.52 -16.42 6.65
C LEU A 120 3.08 -15.00 7.06
N THR A 121 3.83 -14.36 7.96
CA THR A 121 3.55 -12.98 8.40
C THR A 121 3.65 -11.99 7.24
N TYR A 122 4.65 -12.14 6.36
CA TYR A 122 4.80 -11.30 5.17
C TYR A 122 3.65 -11.51 4.18
N GLU A 123 3.21 -12.76 3.96
CA GLU A 123 2.06 -13.06 3.11
C GLU A 123 0.77 -12.44 3.64
N ILE A 124 0.49 -12.61 4.94
CA ILE A 124 -0.71 -12.05 5.59
C ILE A 124 -0.71 -10.53 5.48
N LEU A 125 0.42 -9.87 5.73
CA LEU A 125 0.52 -8.42 5.68
C LEU A 125 0.26 -7.89 4.26
N MET A 126 0.72 -8.59 3.23
CA MET A 126 0.43 -8.27 1.83
C MET A 126 -1.08 -8.31 1.54
N TYR A 127 -1.76 -9.41 1.92
CA TYR A 127 -3.21 -9.54 1.72
C TYR A 127 -4.00 -8.50 2.51
N PHE A 128 -3.62 -8.26 3.77
CA PHE A 128 -4.27 -7.27 4.62
C PHE A 128 -4.16 -5.85 4.06
N CYS A 129 -2.98 -5.45 3.58
CA CYS A 129 -2.80 -4.18 2.89
C CYS A 129 -3.67 -4.08 1.63
N GLY A 130 -3.74 -5.16 0.84
CA GLY A 130 -4.57 -5.20 -0.36
C GLY A 130 -6.06 -4.96 -0.07
N VAL A 131 -6.60 -5.68 0.93
CA VAL A 131 -8.01 -5.52 1.36
C VAL A 131 -8.26 -4.12 1.91
N CYS A 132 -7.37 -3.61 2.76
CA CYS A 132 -7.47 -2.26 3.31
C CYS A 132 -7.53 -1.21 2.18
N MET A 133 -6.58 -1.25 1.24
CA MET A 133 -6.53 -0.29 0.13
C MET A 133 -7.73 -0.41 -0.81
N PHE A 134 -8.21 -1.62 -1.08
CA PHE A 134 -9.44 -1.83 -1.85
C PHE A 134 -10.65 -1.15 -1.17
N THR A 135 -10.82 -1.34 0.14
CA THR A 135 -11.89 -0.66 0.88
C THR A 135 -11.72 0.86 0.88
N CYS A 136 -10.50 1.38 0.99
CA CYS A 136 -10.21 2.81 0.88
C CYS A 136 -10.61 3.38 -0.49
N ILE A 137 -10.36 2.66 -1.59
CA ILE A 137 -10.80 3.06 -2.94
C ILE A 137 -12.32 3.14 -3.00
N GLY A 138 -13.01 2.12 -2.47
CA GLY A 138 -14.47 2.10 -2.42
C GLY A 138 -15.04 3.33 -1.71
N LEU A 139 -14.50 3.66 -0.53
CA LEU A 139 -14.92 4.85 0.23
C LEU A 139 -14.55 6.16 -0.49
N ALA A 140 -13.36 6.26 -1.08
CA ALA A 140 -12.92 7.43 -1.83
C ALA A 140 -13.76 7.69 -3.09
N ALA A 141 -14.30 6.63 -3.71
CA ALA A 141 -15.14 6.73 -4.90
C ALA A 141 -16.60 7.10 -4.59
N LEU A 142 -17.08 6.94 -3.35
CA LEU A 142 -18.48 7.23 -2.97
C LEU A 142 -18.96 8.63 -3.38
N PRO A 143 -18.19 9.72 -3.21
CA PRO A 143 -18.63 11.05 -3.63
C PRO A 143 -18.88 11.17 -5.15
N LEU A 144 -18.22 10.33 -5.95
CA LEU A 144 -18.37 10.31 -7.41
C LEU A 144 -19.55 9.42 -7.86
N LEU A 145 -19.81 8.32 -7.14
CA LEU A 145 -20.84 7.34 -7.49
C LEU A 145 -22.22 7.70 -6.92
N ASN A 146 -22.28 8.31 -5.73
CA ASN A 146 -23.54 8.70 -5.11
C ASN A 146 -24.10 9.95 -5.78
N ALA A 147 -25.30 9.85 -6.37
CA ALA A 147 -25.94 10.95 -7.09
C ALA A 147 -26.06 12.24 -6.25
N ARG A 148 -26.38 12.16 -4.96
CA ARG A 148 -26.51 13.34 -4.09
C ARG A 148 -25.15 13.97 -3.79
N ALA A 149 -24.15 13.17 -3.47
CA ALA A 149 -22.80 13.66 -3.23
C ALA A 149 -22.19 14.27 -4.50
N ARG A 150 -22.44 13.63 -5.66
CA ARG A 150 -21.98 14.12 -6.95
C ARG A 150 -22.62 15.46 -7.32
N LEU A 151 -23.91 15.66 -7.05
CA LEU A 151 -24.56 16.96 -7.24
C LEU A 151 -23.97 18.07 -6.34
N ALA A 152 -23.54 17.73 -5.12
CA ALA A 152 -22.85 18.68 -4.26
C ALA A 152 -21.45 19.05 -4.77
N LEU A 153 -20.77 18.14 -5.49
CA LEU A 153 -19.47 18.41 -6.12
C LEU A 153 -19.59 19.12 -7.48
N TYR A 154 -20.68 18.91 -8.19
CA TYR A 154 -20.95 19.48 -9.51
C TYR A 154 -22.33 20.17 -9.50
N PRO A 155 -22.45 21.39 -8.93
CA PRO A 155 -23.74 22.05 -8.71
C PRO A 155 -24.47 22.49 -9.99
N ASN A 156 -23.81 22.44 -11.16
CA ASN A 156 -24.41 22.71 -12.47
C ASN A 156 -24.18 21.52 -13.42
N PRO A 157 -24.89 20.39 -13.25
CA PRO A 157 -24.81 19.32 -14.24
C PRO A 157 -25.38 19.84 -15.58
N GLU A 158 -24.60 19.79 -16.66
CA GLU A 158 -25.14 19.97 -18.01
C GLU A 158 -26.13 18.83 -18.28
N VAL A 159 -27.42 19.13 -18.18
CA VAL A 159 -28.48 18.18 -18.49
C VAL A 159 -28.71 18.25 -19.99
N VAL A 160 -28.15 17.29 -20.73
CA VAL A 160 -28.50 17.11 -22.15
C VAL A 160 -29.89 16.47 -22.19
N LEU A 161 -30.90 17.29 -22.49
CA LEU A 161 -32.23 16.79 -22.81
C LEU A 161 -32.15 16.04 -24.15
N VAL A 162 -32.10 14.72 -24.09
CA VAL A 162 -32.41 13.89 -25.26
C VAL A 162 -33.93 13.96 -25.40
N ALA A 163 -34.41 14.91 -26.20
CA ALA A 163 -35.77 14.86 -26.67
C ALA A 163 -35.84 13.67 -27.63
N ASP A 164 -36.48 12.58 -27.20
CA ASP A 164 -36.94 11.54 -28.13
C ASP A 164 -37.91 12.23 -29.09
N GLN A 165 -37.41 12.62 -30.26
CA GLN A 165 -38.23 12.92 -31.41
C GLN A 165 -38.56 11.57 -32.05
N GLU A 166 -39.50 10.85 -31.45
CA GLU A 166 -40.23 9.79 -32.15
C GLU A 166 -41.71 10.18 -32.24
N GLU A 167 -42.17 10.11 -33.48
CA GLU A 167 -43.45 10.51 -34.08
C GLU A 167 -44.63 9.63 -33.67
#